data_AF-A0A9D4UKQ8-F1
#
_entry.id   AF-A0A9D4UKQ8-F1
#
_cell.length_a   1.000
_cell.length_b   1.000
_cell.length_c   1.000
_cell.angle_alpha   90.00
_cell.angle_beta   90.00
_cell.angle_gamma   90.00
#
_symmetry.space_group_name_H-M   'P 1'
#
loop_
_entity.id
_entity.type
_entity.pdbx_description
1 polymer ?
#
loop_
_entity_poly.entity_id
_entity_poly.type
_entity_poly.pdbx_seq_one_letter_code
_entity_poly.pdbx_strand_id
1 'polypeptide(L)'
;MSAVVCGKRSLFDEIHPPIPKRLRCGGGTSPVRFASLRSGSPVGSCEAGSPSLSDLSDQLSHLRTLFPEMDGQLIEKVLESSGNNLDSAIRSLNELRLSSDVVANALNFSNDNSAPNLTLGQEGVANQSAVLNAVEVDKANQGQSEGSEWADLFVREMLSAANLDDAKDRATRALEAFEKTVLSRSGSVFEEFQKENALLKEQIHNLIRENHILKRAVTIQHERHAEHENCPQEMQRLKQLIAQYQEQVRTLELNNYALNLHLRKAQEGSSMPGRFHPDVF
;
A
#
# COMPACT_ATOMS: atom_id res chain seq x y z
N MET A 1 -25.18 16.48 -39.28
CA MET A 1 -25.83 15.14 -39.29
C MET A 1 -24.82 14.11 -39.76
N SER A 2 -24.78 13.00 -39.04
CA SER A 2 -23.97 11.78 -39.08
C SER A 2 -23.18 11.40 -40.34
N ALA A 3 -21.99 10.85 -40.13
CA ALA A 3 -21.39 9.84 -40.99
C ALA A 3 -20.99 8.62 -40.14
N VAL A 4 -21.61 7.48 -40.41
CA VAL A 4 -21.20 6.15 -39.94
C VAL A 4 -21.24 5.21 -41.15
N VAL A 5 -20.31 4.23 -41.13
CA VAL A 5 -20.32 2.91 -41.81
C VAL A 5 -19.85 2.85 -43.26
N CYS A 6 -18.72 2.16 -43.48
CA CYS A 6 -18.59 0.93 -44.30
C CYS A 6 -17.11 0.49 -44.22
N GLY A 7 -16.68 -0.77 -44.08
CA GLY A 7 -17.29 -2.06 -44.37
C GLY A 7 -16.15 -2.94 -44.92
N LYS A 8 -15.62 -3.87 -44.11
CA LYS A 8 -14.58 -4.82 -44.53
C LYS A 8 -15.19 -5.92 -45.39
N ARG A 9 -14.58 -6.23 -46.55
CA ARG A 9 -14.76 -7.51 -47.24
C ARG A 9 -13.43 -8.11 -47.69
N SER A 10 -13.37 -9.40 -47.40
CA SER A 10 -12.43 -10.49 -47.72
C SER A 10 -12.12 -10.67 -49.21
N LEU A 11 -10.97 -11.28 -49.54
CA LEU A 11 -10.84 -12.50 -50.40
C LEU A 11 -9.42 -12.64 -50.99
N PHE A 12 -8.73 -13.75 -50.69
CA PHE A 12 -8.18 -14.67 -51.70
C PHE A 12 -7.77 -16.01 -51.05
N ASP A 13 -8.47 -17.04 -51.49
CA ASP A 13 -8.25 -18.49 -51.39
C ASP A 13 -7.22 -18.86 -52.52
N GLU A 14 -6.44 -19.95 -52.56
CA GLU A 14 -6.84 -21.37 -52.63
C GLU A 14 -5.61 -22.29 -52.96
N ILE A 15 -5.81 -23.62 -52.87
CA ILE A 15 -5.13 -24.80 -53.51
C ILE A 15 -4.27 -25.66 -52.53
N HIS A 16 -4.75 -26.68 -51.77
CA HIS A 16 -5.33 -28.05 -52.03
C HIS A 16 -4.43 -29.13 -51.34
N PRO A 17 -4.79 -30.44 -51.11
CA PRO A 17 -6.06 -31.20 -51.22
C PRO A 17 -6.45 -32.06 -49.95
N PRO A 18 -7.53 -32.90 -49.95
CA PRO A 18 -8.27 -33.35 -48.73
C PRO A 18 -8.26 -34.88 -48.40
N ILE A 19 -9.30 -35.35 -47.65
CA ILE A 19 -9.88 -36.71 -47.33
C ILE A 19 -9.44 -37.41 -45.97
N PRO A 20 -10.29 -38.22 -45.24
CA PRO A 20 -10.93 -37.78 -43.97
C PRO A 20 -11.21 -38.87 -42.85
N LYS A 21 -11.90 -38.47 -41.75
CA LYS A 21 -12.76 -39.21 -40.76
C LYS A 21 -12.17 -40.37 -39.90
N ARG A 22 -12.34 -40.30 -38.55
CA ARG A 22 -13.39 -41.02 -37.75
C ARG A 22 -13.17 -40.87 -36.22
N LEU A 23 -14.27 -40.64 -35.48
CA LEU A 23 -14.33 -40.64 -34.00
C LEU A 23 -14.15 -42.04 -33.40
N ARG A 24 -13.53 -42.16 -32.21
CA ARG A 24 -14.15 -42.75 -30.98
C ARG A 24 -13.26 -42.68 -29.73
N CYS A 25 -13.90 -42.53 -28.57
CA CYS A 25 -13.36 -42.54 -27.21
C CYS A 25 -12.88 -43.94 -26.74
N GLY A 26 -11.98 -43.98 -25.74
CA GLY A 26 -11.92 -45.08 -24.76
C GLY A 26 -10.53 -45.54 -24.28
N GLY A 27 -10.17 -45.19 -23.04
CA GLY A 27 -9.67 -46.08 -21.98
C GLY A 27 -8.41 -46.95 -22.14
N GLY A 28 -7.38 -46.63 -21.35
CA GLY A 28 -6.93 -47.49 -20.23
C GLY A 28 -5.87 -48.60 -20.45
N THR A 29 -4.89 -48.58 -19.54
CA THR A 29 -4.01 -49.68 -19.06
C THR A 29 -2.70 -49.92 -19.85
N SER A 30 -1.52 -49.48 -19.37
CA SER A 30 -0.60 -50.13 -18.40
C SER A 30 0.57 -50.86 -19.14
N PRO A 31 1.72 -51.27 -18.53
CA PRO A 31 2.49 -50.77 -17.38
C PRO A 31 4.06 -50.79 -17.54
N VAL A 32 4.77 -50.18 -16.57
CA VAL A 32 5.99 -50.68 -15.86
C VAL A 32 7.43 -50.61 -16.49
N ARG A 33 8.24 -49.73 -15.85
CA ARG A 33 9.60 -49.85 -15.24
C ARG A 33 10.87 -50.00 -16.10
N PHE A 34 11.82 -49.07 -15.88
CA PHE A 34 13.17 -49.34 -15.37
C PHE A 34 13.66 -48.14 -14.51
N ALA A 35 14.52 -48.41 -13.53
CA ALA A 35 14.84 -47.56 -12.39
C ALA A 35 16.34 -47.21 -12.26
N SER A 36 16.60 -46.14 -11.48
CA SER A 36 17.78 -45.84 -10.60
C SER A 36 19.16 -45.59 -11.19
N LEU A 37 19.75 -44.43 -10.82
CA LEU A 37 20.83 -44.25 -9.81
C LEU A 37 20.70 -42.81 -9.22
N ARG A 38 20.21 -42.61 -7.98
CA ARG A 38 20.90 -42.52 -6.66
C ARG A 38 21.97 -41.42 -6.52
N SER A 39 21.65 -40.39 -5.73
CA SER A 39 22.31 -40.00 -4.45
C SER A 39 22.00 -38.52 -4.17
N GLY A 40 21.43 -38.04 -3.07
CA GLY A 40 20.84 -38.63 -1.88
C GLY A 40 20.19 -37.45 -1.14
N SER A 41 18.89 -37.56 -0.87
CA SER A 41 18.17 -36.71 0.07
C SER A 41 17.73 -37.62 1.21
N PRO A 42 17.71 -37.16 2.46
CA PRO A 42 16.64 -37.54 3.35
C PRO A 42 15.57 -36.46 3.26
N VAL A 43 14.39 -36.88 2.80
CA VAL A 43 13.13 -36.23 3.14
C VAL A 43 12.92 -36.44 4.63
N GLY A 44 12.70 -35.34 5.35
CA GLY A 44 12.14 -35.32 6.70
C GLY A 44 10.86 -34.51 6.66
N SER A 45 9.78 -35.14 7.09
CA SER A 45 8.42 -34.61 7.20
C SER A 45 8.34 -33.36 8.09
N CYS A 46 7.23 -32.65 7.93
CA CYS A 46 6.71 -31.63 8.85
C CYS A 46 6.98 -31.94 10.33
N GLU A 47 7.87 -31.17 10.96
CA GLU A 47 7.93 -30.97 12.41
C GLU A 47 8.40 -29.54 12.71
N ALA A 48 7.83 -28.96 13.77
CA ALA A 48 8.12 -27.63 14.27
C ALA A 48 9.63 -27.44 14.48
N GLY A 49 10.24 -26.55 13.68
CA GLY A 49 11.61 -26.12 13.88
C GLY A 49 11.72 -25.43 15.23
N SER A 50 12.44 -26.03 16.17
CA SER A 50 12.86 -25.34 17.38
C SER A 50 13.63 -24.09 16.95
N PRO A 51 13.26 -22.88 17.41
CA PRO A 51 14.02 -21.69 17.07
C PRO A 51 15.44 -21.86 17.63
N SER A 52 16.45 -21.65 16.78
CA SER A 52 17.83 -21.58 17.24
C SER A 52 17.91 -20.53 18.34
N LEU A 53 18.55 -20.83 19.47
CA LEU A 53 18.74 -19.89 20.58
C LEU A 53 19.38 -18.56 20.13
N SER A 54 20.09 -18.57 19.00
CA SER A 54 20.68 -17.38 18.38
C SER A 54 19.61 -16.46 17.80
N ASP A 55 18.59 -17.02 17.13
CA ASP A 55 17.48 -16.27 16.51
C ASP A 55 16.59 -15.63 17.59
N LEU A 56 16.37 -16.32 18.71
CA LEU A 56 15.66 -15.76 19.86
C LEU A 56 16.42 -14.60 20.51
N SER A 57 17.74 -14.72 20.65
CA SER A 57 18.59 -13.66 21.19
C SER A 57 18.57 -12.42 20.29
N ASP A 58 18.61 -12.62 18.97
CA ASP A 58 18.54 -11.52 18.00
C ASP A 58 17.15 -10.84 18.04
N GLN A 59 16.07 -11.61 18.14
CA GLN A 59 14.71 -11.09 18.29
C GLN A 59 14.51 -10.30 19.59
N LEU A 60 15.04 -10.79 20.72
CA LEU A 60 15.02 -10.07 22.00
C LEU A 60 15.82 -8.78 21.94
N SER A 61 16.99 -8.81 21.30
CA SER A 61 17.81 -7.60 21.11
C SER A 61 17.07 -6.55 20.27
N HIS A 62 16.36 -6.99 19.22
CA HIS A 62 15.56 -6.12 18.37
C HIS A 62 14.39 -5.49 19.15
N LEU A 63 13.64 -6.29 19.92
CA LEU A 63 12.56 -5.77 20.76
C LEU A 63 13.07 -4.77 21.81
N ARG A 64 14.22 -5.02 22.42
CA ARG A 64 14.83 -4.09 23.38
C ARG A 64 15.24 -2.77 22.73
N THR A 65 15.63 -2.76 21.45
CA THR A 65 15.90 -1.51 20.71
C THR A 65 14.62 -0.73 20.37
N LEU A 66 13.51 -1.42 20.10
CA LEU A 66 12.22 -0.79 19.79
C LEU A 66 11.49 -0.28 21.03
N PHE A 67 11.75 -0.89 22.19
CA PHE A 67 11.13 -0.55 23.47
C PHE A 67 12.17 -0.24 24.56
N PRO A 68 12.95 0.86 24.46
CA PRO A 68 14.02 1.17 25.42
C PRO A 68 13.52 1.48 26.84
N GLU A 69 12.26 1.89 26.95
CA GLU A 69 11.63 2.33 28.19
C GLU A 69 11.03 1.17 29.01
N MET A 70 10.84 0.00 28.38
CA MET A 70 10.18 -1.15 29.00
C MET A 70 11.18 -2.12 29.62
N ASP A 71 10.77 -2.78 30.72
CA ASP A 71 11.62 -3.75 31.41
C ASP A 71 11.96 -4.94 30.51
N GLY A 72 13.25 -5.30 30.47
CA GLY A 72 13.75 -6.40 29.64
C GLY A 72 13.14 -7.75 30.00
N GLN A 73 12.82 -7.98 31.28
CA GLN A 73 12.16 -9.22 31.72
C GLN A 73 10.71 -9.31 31.25
N LEU A 74 10.05 -8.17 31.06
CA LEU A 74 8.68 -8.11 30.52
C LEU A 74 8.68 -8.37 29.02
N ILE A 75 9.66 -7.82 28.29
CA ILE A 75 9.86 -8.08 26.86
C ILE A 75 10.10 -9.57 26.60
N GLU A 76 10.92 -10.22 27.43
CA GLU A 76 11.21 -11.66 27.34
C GLU A 76 9.95 -12.52 27.57
N LYS A 77 9.20 -12.24 28.65
CA LYS A 77 7.93 -12.95 28.93
C LYS A 77 6.88 -12.77 27.85
N VAL A 78 6.78 -11.58 27.24
CA VAL A 78 5.82 -11.33 26.16
C VAL A 78 6.24 -12.08 24.90
N LEU A 79 7.52 -12.15 24.57
CA LEU A 79 8.01 -12.94 23.44
C LEU A 79 7.75 -14.44 23.63
N GLU A 80 7.98 -14.96 24.85
CA GLU A 80 7.64 -16.35 25.22
C GLU A 80 6.14 -16.62 25.09
N SER A 81 5.28 -15.73 25.61
CA SER A 81 3.83 -15.86 25.51
C SER A 81 3.30 -15.72 24.07
N SER A 82 4.03 -15.00 23.22
CA SER A 82 3.72 -14.80 21.80
C SER A 82 4.20 -15.97 20.92
N GLY A 83 4.71 -17.05 21.53
CA GLY A 83 5.21 -18.22 20.82
C GLY A 83 6.42 -17.92 19.94
N ASN A 84 7.32 -17.02 20.40
CA ASN A 84 8.51 -16.58 19.67
C ASN A 84 8.21 -15.92 18.32
N ASN A 85 7.02 -15.33 18.16
CA ASN A 85 6.67 -14.55 16.98
C ASN A 85 6.91 -13.06 17.25
N LEU A 86 7.88 -12.47 16.55
CA LEU A 86 8.28 -11.07 16.69
C LEU A 86 7.09 -10.10 16.48
N ASP A 87 6.30 -10.29 15.42
CA ASP A 87 5.18 -9.39 15.10
C ASP A 87 4.03 -9.45 16.12
N SER A 88 3.84 -10.60 16.77
CA SER A 88 2.85 -10.76 17.83
C SER A 88 3.33 -10.12 19.12
N ALA A 89 4.62 -10.27 19.44
CA ALA A 89 5.24 -9.61 20.59
C ALA A 89 5.23 -8.08 20.45
N ILE A 90 5.56 -7.54 19.27
CA ILE A 90 5.52 -6.09 19.00
C ILE A 90 4.10 -5.54 19.20
N ARG A 91 3.06 -6.25 18.73
CA ARG A 91 1.66 -5.83 18.91
C ARG A 91 1.25 -5.81 20.39
N SER A 92 1.57 -6.86 21.13
CA SER A 92 1.25 -6.94 22.56
C SER A 92 2.00 -5.89 23.39
N LEU A 93 3.28 -5.64 23.10
CA LEU A 93 4.08 -4.62 23.79
C LEU A 93 3.57 -3.20 23.51
N ASN A 94 3.11 -2.92 22.28
CA ASN A 94 2.48 -1.65 21.94
C ASN A 94 1.13 -1.46 22.65
N GLU A 95 0.32 -2.53 22.75
CA GLU A 95 -0.95 -2.49 23.49
C GLU A 95 -0.73 -2.22 24.98
N LEU A 96 0.30 -2.82 25.58
CA LEU A 96 0.70 -2.55 26.97
C LEU A 96 1.18 -1.12 27.18
N ARG A 97 1.94 -0.55 26.23
CA ARG A 97 2.33 0.88 26.27
C ARG A 97 1.13 1.80 26.22
N LEU A 98 0.22 1.57 25.26
CA LEU A 98 -0.99 2.39 25.12
C LEU A 98 -1.89 2.26 26.35
N SER A 99 -1.98 1.07 26.95
CA SER A 99 -2.73 0.85 28.19
C SER A 99 -2.05 1.52 29.39
N SER A 100 -0.71 1.51 29.45
CA SER A 100 0.06 2.19 30.49
C SER A 100 -0.02 3.71 30.38
N ASP A 101 -0.02 4.28 29.18
CA ASP A 101 -0.18 5.72 28.95
C ASP A 101 -1.59 6.20 29.31
N VAL A 102 -2.61 5.37 29.07
CA VAL A 102 -3.99 5.64 29.52
C VAL A 102 -4.09 5.64 31.05
N VAL A 103 -3.35 4.75 31.73
CA VAL A 103 -3.29 4.71 33.21
C VAL A 103 -2.41 5.84 33.77
N ALA A 104 -1.26 6.16 33.15
CA ALA A 104 -0.38 7.26 33.56
C ALA A 104 -1.05 8.63 33.39
N ASN A 105 -1.84 8.81 32.32
CA ASN A 105 -2.65 10.02 32.13
C ASN A 105 -3.81 10.12 33.13
N ALA A 106 -4.33 9.00 33.64
CA ALA A 106 -5.37 9.00 34.68
C ALA A 106 -4.83 9.36 36.08
N LEU A 107 -3.55 9.06 36.36
CA LEU A 107 -2.91 9.32 37.65
C LEU A 107 -2.23 10.70 37.72
N ASN A 108 -1.96 11.35 36.59
CA ASN A 108 -1.37 12.69 36.53
C ASN A 108 -2.34 13.85 36.82
N PHE A 109 -3.63 13.58 37.11
CA PHE A 109 -4.59 14.61 37.55
C PHE A 109 -4.64 14.82 39.07
N SER A 110 -3.73 14.22 39.83
CA SER A 110 -3.71 14.37 41.29
C SER A 110 -2.30 14.41 41.84
N ASN A 111 -1.52 15.44 41.48
CA ASN A 111 -0.59 16.03 42.46
C ASN A 111 -0.06 17.41 42.06
N ASP A 112 -0.49 18.35 42.90
CA ASP A 112 0.23 19.49 43.46
C ASP A 112 0.53 20.76 42.63
N ASN A 113 0.10 21.86 43.26
CA ASN A 113 0.49 23.22 42.98
C ASN A 113 2.00 23.38 43.20
N SER A 114 2.70 23.97 42.23
CA SER A 114 3.60 25.12 42.43
C SER A 114 4.27 25.51 41.12
N ALA A 115 3.87 26.66 40.58
CA ALA A 115 4.71 27.48 39.70
C ALA A 115 5.89 28.05 40.54
N PRO A 116 7.00 28.62 39.97
CA PRO A 116 6.99 29.32 38.69
C PRO A 116 8.27 29.30 37.82
N ASN A 117 8.07 29.77 36.57
CA ASN A 117 8.96 30.62 35.76
C ASN A 117 10.17 29.99 35.02
N LEU A 118 10.18 30.05 33.69
CA LEU A 118 10.95 31.03 32.89
C LEU A 118 10.91 30.69 31.38
N THR A 119 10.68 31.75 30.62
CA THR A 119 10.68 31.95 29.16
C THR A 119 11.83 31.32 28.36
N LEU A 120 11.52 30.88 27.13
CA LEU A 120 11.93 31.49 25.84
C LEU A 120 12.26 30.44 24.77
N GLY A 121 11.63 30.53 23.59
CA GLY A 121 12.22 29.99 22.35
C GLY A 121 11.28 29.25 21.39
N GLN A 122 10.72 30.04 20.45
CA GLN A 122 10.64 29.75 19.01
C GLN A 122 9.61 28.75 18.43
N GLU A 123 8.66 29.36 17.71
CA GLU A 123 8.14 29.05 16.36
C GLU A 123 7.70 27.62 16.00
N GLY A 124 6.41 27.50 15.63
CA GLY A 124 5.97 26.52 14.65
C GLY A 124 4.60 25.90 14.90
N VAL A 125 3.56 26.48 14.29
CA VAL A 125 2.34 25.79 13.79
C VAL A 125 1.61 24.85 14.79
N ALA A 126 0.71 25.38 15.62
CA ALA A 126 -0.31 24.55 16.29
C ALA A 126 -1.50 25.36 16.86
N ASN A 127 -2.33 25.97 16.02
CA ASN A 127 -3.63 26.50 16.46
C ASN A 127 -4.80 25.72 15.83
N GLN A 128 -4.87 24.42 16.10
CA GLN A 128 -6.09 23.62 15.91
C GLN A 128 -6.42 22.73 17.11
N SER A 129 -5.46 22.46 18.01
CA SER A 129 -5.71 21.67 19.23
C SER A 129 -6.29 22.50 20.40
N ALA A 130 -5.94 23.78 20.51
CA ALA A 130 -6.43 24.64 21.60
C ALA A 130 -7.91 25.04 21.46
N VAL A 131 -8.45 25.06 20.24
CA VAL A 131 -9.85 25.46 19.99
C VAL A 131 -10.82 24.32 20.32
N LEU A 132 -10.42 23.06 20.12
CA LEU A 132 -11.27 21.90 20.42
C LEU A 132 -11.48 21.73 21.94
N ASN A 133 -10.43 21.97 22.73
CA ASN A 133 -10.52 21.87 24.19
C ASN A 133 -11.32 23.01 24.85
N ALA A 134 -11.38 24.20 24.23
CA ALA A 134 -12.18 25.31 24.74
C ALA A 134 -13.68 25.12 24.46
N VAL A 135 -14.03 24.56 23.28
CA VAL A 135 -15.42 24.33 22.87
C VAL A 135 -16.08 23.18 23.65
N GLU A 136 -15.33 22.12 23.98
CA GLU A 136 -15.85 21.02 24.80
C GLU A 136 -16.05 21.42 26.28
N VAL A 137 -15.16 22.25 26.83
CA VAL A 137 -15.27 22.77 28.20
C VAL A 137 -16.46 23.72 28.34
N ASP A 138 -16.73 24.57 27.33
CA ASP A 138 -17.90 25.47 27.36
C ASP A 138 -19.24 24.73 27.23
N LYS A 139 -19.34 23.70 26.38
CA LYS A 139 -20.58 22.90 26.23
C LYS A 139 -20.88 22.04 27.47
N ALA A 140 -19.85 21.50 28.14
CA ALA A 140 -20.00 20.74 29.37
C ALA A 140 -20.41 21.62 30.56
N ASN A 141 -19.80 22.81 30.68
CA ASN A 141 -20.15 23.79 31.72
C ASN A 141 -21.56 24.38 31.52
N GLN A 142 -22.00 24.60 30.28
CA GLN A 142 -23.37 25.04 29.99
C GLN A 142 -24.43 24.01 30.39
N GLY A 143 -24.19 22.71 30.18
CA GLY A 143 -25.13 21.66 30.60
C GLY A 143 -25.30 21.58 32.12
N GLN A 144 -24.22 21.79 32.87
CA GLN A 144 -24.25 21.79 34.34
C GLN A 144 -24.86 23.07 34.91
N SER A 145 -24.64 24.23 34.30
CA SER A 145 -25.28 25.50 34.69
C SER A 145 -26.79 25.47 34.44
N GLU A 146 -27.23 25.04 33.25
CA GLU A 146 -28.65 24.98 32.90
C GLU A 146 -29.42 24.00 33.81
N GLY A 147 -28.84 22.85 34.14
CA GLY A 147 -29.47 21.89 35.05
C GLY A 147 -29.70 22.45 36.45
N SER A 148 -28.73 23.22 36.97
CA SER A 148 -28.85 23.91 38.26
C SER A 148 -29.90 25.02 38.21
N GLU A 149 -29.94 25.79 37.12
CA GLU A 149 -30.92 26.86 36.90
C GLU A 149 -32.36 26.32 36.81
N TRP A 150 -32.57 25.20 36.11
CA TRP A 150 -33.87 24.53 36.06
C TRP A 150 -34.29 23.98 37.42
N ALA A 151 -33.37 23.44 38.22
CA ALA A 151 -33.65 22.97 39.57
C ALA A 151 -34.09 24.14 40.48
N ASP A 152 -33.39 25.27 40.43
CA ASP A 152 -33.73 26.46 41.20
C ASP A 152 -35.07 27.07 40.77
N LEU A 153 -35.35 27.12 39.47
CA LEU A 153 -36.64 27.59 38.94
C LEU A 153 -37.79 26.66 39.35
N PHE A 154 -37.57 25.34 39.29
CA PHE A 154 -38.57 24.35 39.70
C PHE A 154 -38.90 24.47 41.19
N VAL A 155 -37.88 24.53 42.04
CA VAL A 155 -38.06 24.70 43.49
C VAL A 155 -38.73 26.03 43.82
N ARG A 156 -38.35 27.12 43.13
CA ARG A 156 -38.96 28.44 43.31
C ARG A 156 -40.45 28.44 42.93
N GLU A 157 -40.82 27.83 41.81
CA GLU A 157 -42.21 27.72 41.38
C GLU A 157 -43.04 26.90 42.37
N MET A 158 -42.53 25.77 42.85
CA MET A 158 -43.24 24.96 43.86
C MET A 158 -43.37 25.66 45.21
N LEU A 159 -42.35 26.41 45.66
CA LEU A 159 -42.41 27.17 46.91
C LEU A 159 -43.43 28.32 46.86
N SER A 160 -43.75 28.80 45.66
CA SER A 160 -44.76 29.85 45.44
C SER A 160 -46.19 29.32 45.33
N ALA A 161 -46.38 28.00 45.36
CA ALA A 161 -47.68 27.38 45.19
C ALA A 161 -48.60 27.61 46.40
N ALA A 162 -49.87 27.89 46.15
CA ALA A 162 -50.85 28.13 47.22
C ALA A 162 -51.31 26.82 47.89
N ASN A 163 -51.45 25.76 47.09
CA ASN A 163 -52.01 24.46 47.48
C ASN A 163 -51.26 23.32 46.78
N LEU A 164 -51.44 22.08 47.24
CA LEU A 164 -50.82 20.90 46.63
C LEU A 164 -51.16 20.73 45.14
N ASP A 165 -52.40 21.01 44.72
CA ASP A 165 -52.79 20.85 43.32
C ASP A 165 -52.21 21.98 42.43
N ASP A 166 -52.08 23.20 42.94
CA ASP A 166 -51.37 24.29 42.25
C ASP A 166 -49.87 23.98 42.10
N ALA A 167 -49.25 23.35 43.12
CA ALA A 167 -47.88 22.87 43.03
C ALA A 167 -47.70 21.80 41.95
N LYS A 168 -48.68 20.88 41.82
CA LYS A 168 -48.68 19.87 40.75
C LYS A 168 -48.81 20.50 39.36
N ASP A 169 -49.75 21.43 39.17
CA ASP A 169 -49.94 22.11 37.88
C ASP A 169 -48.72 22.96 37.46
N ARG A 170 -48.00 23.53 38.44
CA ARG A 170 -46.73 24.23 38.19
C ARG A 170 -45.61 23.25 37.87
N ALA A 171 -45.52 22.15 38.60
CA ALA A 171 -44.50 21.12 38.36
C ALA A 171 -44.65 20.49 36.97
N THR A 172 -45.87 20.17 36.54
CA THR A 172 -46.12 19.63 35.19
C THR A 172 -45.71 20.63 34.12
N ARG A 173 -46.11 21.90 34.25
CA ARG A 173 -45.73 22.95 33.29
C ARG A 173 -44.21 23.17 33.21
N ALA A 174 -43.53 23.16 34.36
CA ALA A 174 -42.07 23.31 34.42
C ALA A 174 -41.34 22.12 33.78
N LEU A 175 -41.80 20.89 34.03
CA LEU A 175 -41.24 19.69 33.42
C LEU A 175 -41.50 19.62 31.91
N GLU A 176 -42.69 20.00 31.43
CA GLU A 176 -42.98 20.09 30.00
C GLU A 176 -42.11 21.14 29.29
N ALA A 177 -41.86 22.28 29.94
CA ALA A 177 -40.97 23.31 29.41
C ALA A 177 -39.52 22.79 29.35
N PHE A 178 -39.06 22.14 30.42
CA PHE A 178 -37.74 21.50 30.45
C PHE A 178 -37.61 20.45 29.34
N GLU A 179 -38.57 19.54 29.19
CA GLU A 179 -38.58 18.52 28.13
C GLU A 179 -38.45 19.15 26.74
N LYS A 180 -39.21 20.22 26.45
CA LYS A 180 -39.10 20.95 25.17
C LYS A 180 -37.71 21.52 24.96
N THR A 181 -37.07 22.07 26.00
CA THR A 181 -35.71 22.60 25.87
C THR A 181 -34.68 21.50 25.64
N VAL A 182 -34.80 20.37 26.35
CA VAL A 182 -33.92 19.21 26.18
C VAL A 182 -34.07 18.59 24.79
N LEU A 183 -35.30 18.39 24.32
CA LEU A 183 -35.57 17.86 22.98
C LEU A 183 -35.03 18.78 21.88
N SER A 184 -35.26 20.10 22.01
CA SER A 184 -34.75 21.07 21.03
C SER A 184 -33.22 21.08 20.96
N ARG A 185 -32.57 21.08 22.13
CA ARG A 185 -31.11 21.02 22.25
C ARG A 185 -30.55 19.71 21.71
N SER A 186 -31.13 18.58 22.11
CA SER A 186 -30.71 17.25 21.65
C SER A 186 -30.87 17.10 20.14
N GLY A 187 -31.96 17.63 19.56
CA GLY A 187 -32.18 17.65 18.11
C GLY A 187 -31.11 18.46 17.38
N SER A 188 -30.81 19.68 17.84
CA SER A 188 -29.77 20.53 17.24
C SER A 188 -28.39 19.89 17.29
N VAL A 189 -27.99 19.35 18.45
CA VAL A 189 -26.69 18.70 18.62
C VAL A 189 -26.57 17.45 17.75
N PHE A 190 -27.64 16.66 17.67
CA PHE A 190 -27.68 15.48 16.80
C PHE A 190 -27.54 15.84 15.32
N GLU A 191 -28.25 16.87 14.87
CA GLU A 191 -28.19 17.36 13.49
C GLU A 191 -26.80 17.92 13.13
N GLU A 192 -26.19 18.71 14.02
CA GLU A 192 -24.82 19.21 13.86
C GLU A 192 -23.81 18.07 13.75
N PHE A 193 -23.88 17.12 14.68
CA PHE A 193 -23.01 15.94 14.69
C PHE A 193 -23.20 15.08 13.44
N GLN A 194 -24.45 14.89 12.99
CA GLN A 194 -24.74 14.13 11.79
C GLN A 194 -24.17 14.78 10.52
N LYS A 195 -24.27 16.11 10.42
CA LYS A 195 -23.67 16.88 9.31
C LYS A 195 -22.15 16.78 9.32
N GLU A 196 -21.52 16.95 10.48
CA GLU A 196 -20.07 16.79 10.62
C GLU A 196 -19.63 15.38 10.23
N ASN A 197 -20.33 14.35 10.70
CA ASN A 197 -20.04 12.96 10.35
C ASN A 197 -20.16 12.70 8.84
N ALA A 198 -21.15 13.31 8.18
CA ALA A 198 -21.32 13.22 6.73
C ALA A 198 -20.16 13.90 5.98
N LEU A 199 -19.73 15.09 6.42
CA LEU A 199 -18.60 15.81 5.83
C LEU A 199 -17.28 15.05 6.02
N LEU A 200 -17.03 14.49 7.20
CA LEU A 200 -15.85 13.66 7.46
C LEU A 200 -15.83 12.41 6.58
N LYS A 201 -16.98 11.75 6.41
CA LYS A 201 -17.11 10.60 5.49
C LYS A 201 -16.85 10.98 4.03
N GLU A 202 -17.26 12.17 3.62
CA GLU A 202 -16.99 12.68 2.27
C GLU A 202 -15.49 12.96 2.08
N GLN A 203 -14.86 13.63 3.05
CA GLN A 203 -13.41 13.89 3.03
C GLN A 203 -12.60 12.59 2.95
N ILE A 204 -12.96 11.57 3.74
CA ILE A 204 -12.32 10.25 3.69
C ILE A 204 -12.47 9.63 2.30
N HIS A 205 -13.67 9.67 1.70
CA HIS A 205 -13.88 9.16 0.35
C HIS A 205 -13.04 9.90 -0.69
N ASN A 206 -12.92 11.22 -0.58
CA ASN A 206 -12.11 12.03 -1.47
C ASN A 206 -10.62 11.66 -1.35
N LEU A 207 -10.10 11.55 -0.14
CA LEU A 207 -8.72 11.11 0.11
C LEU A 207 -8.45 9.71 -0.44
N ILE A 208 -9.39 8.78 -0.31
CA ILE A 208 -9.27 7.43 -0.89
C ILE A 208 -9.20 7.51 -2.42
N ARG A 209 -10.04 8.34 -3.04
CA ARG A 209 -10.02 8.56 -4.49
C ARG A 209 -8.69 9.14 -4.96
N GLU A 210 -8.20 10.17 -4.28
CA GLU A 210 -6.91 10.79 -4.59
C GLU A 210 -5.77 9.81 -4.40
N ASN A 211 -5.76 9.03 -3.31
CA ASN A 211 -4.76 7.99 -3.09
C ASN A 211 -4.77 6.93 -4.21
N HIS A 212 -5.94 6.57 -4.72
CA HIS A 212 -6.06 5.67 -5.86
C HIS A 212 -5.48 6.30 -7.15
N ILE A 213 -5.78 7.56 -7.43
CA ILE A 213 -5.23 8.30 -8.58
C ILE A 213 -3.70 8.37 -8.47
N LEU A 214 -3.17 8.70 -7.29
CA LEU A 214 -1.74 8.76 -7.03
C LEU A 214 -1.06 7.40 -7.22
N LYS A 215 -1.65 6.31 -6.70
CA LYS A 215 -1.15 4.95 -6.94
C LYS A 215 -1.08 4.63 -8.43
N ARG A 216 -2.12 4.97 -9.20
CA ARG A 216 -2.11 4.79 -10.66
C ARG A 216 -1.05 5.65 -11.36
N ALA A 217 -0.88 6.89 -10.94
CA ALA A 217 0.16 7.76 -11.48
C ALA A 217 1.56 7.20 -11.22
N VAL A 218 1.83 6.71 -10.01
CA VAL A 218 3.11 6.09 -9.64
C VAL A 218 3.37 4.84 -10.46
N THR A 219 2.38 3.97 -10.67
CA THR A 219 2.57 2.77 -11.51
C THR A 219 2.92 3.13 -12.96
N ILE A 220 2.24 4.15 -13.53
CA ILE A 220 2.53 4.63 -14.89
C ILE A 220 3.93 5.24 -14.96
N GLN A 221 4.32 6.00 -13.93
CA GLN A 221 5.63 6.61 -13.87
C GLN A 221 6.74 5.56 -13.76
N HIS A 222 6.52 4.51 -12.97
CA HIS A 222 7.46 3.39 -12.85
C HIS A 222 7.62 2.63 -14.16
N GLU A 223 6.52 2.34 -14.86
CA GLU A 223 6.54 1.70 -16.19
C GLU A 223 7.34 2.54 -17.20
N ARG A 224 7.05 3.85 -17.28
CA ARG A 224 7.79 4.78 -18.15
C ARG A 224 9.27 4.88 -17.79
N HIS A 225 9.60 4.86 -16.50
CA HIS A 225 10.98 4.87 -16.05
C HIS A 225 11.70 3.58 -16.46
N ALA A 226 11.06 2.42 -16.30
CA ALA A 226 11.64 1.14 -16.71
C ALA A 226 11.90 1.10 -18.23
N GLU A 227 10.97 1.59 -19.05
CA GLU A 227 11.19 1.73 -20.50
C GLU A 227 12.35 2.68 -20.83
N HIS A 228 12.45 3.80 -20.10
CA HIS A 228 13.54 4.76 -20.29
C HIS A 228 14.91 4.18 -19.93
N GLU A 229 15.00 3.30 -18.92
CA GLU A 229 16.24 2.60 -18.55
C GLU A 229 16.63 1.50 -19.55
N ASN A 230 15.65 0.85 -20.19
CA ASN A 230 15.89 -0.22 -21.17
C ASN A 230 16.30 0.32 -22.55
N CYS A 231 15.67 1.40 -23.01
CA CYS A 231 15.96 2.04 -24.30
C CYS A 231 17.47 2.34 -24.56
N PRO A 232 18.24 2.93 -23.63
CA PRO A 232 19.66 3.21 -23.87
C PRO A 232 20.51 1.93 -23.94
N GLN A 233 20.14 0.88 -23.21
CA GLN A 233 20.85 -0.40 -23.25
C GLN A 233 20.67 -1.08 -24.61
N GLU A 234 19.45 -1.09 -25.15
CA GLU A 234 19.15 -1.58 -26.50
C GLU A 234 19.87 -0.75 -27.56
N MET A 235 19.81 0.59 -27.43
CA MET A 235 20.51 1.50 -28.33
C MET A 235 22.03 1.25 -28.31
N GLN A 236 22.63 1.01 -27.14
CA GLN A 236 24.04 0.68 -27.03
C GLN A 236 24.38 -0.66 -27.67
N ARG A 237 23.54 -1.68 -27.49
CA ARG A 237 23.69 -2.98 -28.17
C ARG A 237 23.65 -2.83 -29.69
N LEU A 238 22.69 -2.07 -30.21
CA LEU A 238 22.57 -1.81 -31.65
C LEU A 238 23.79 -1.05 -32.19
N LYS A 239 24.29 -0.05 -31.47
CA LYS A 239 25.53 0.66 -31.84
C LYS A 239 26.73 -0.29 -31.94
N GLN A 240 26.87 -1.21 -30.98
CA GLN A 240 27.94 -2.22 -31.00
C GLN A 240 27.81 -3.15 -32.22
N LEU A 241 26.59 -3.62 -32.51
CA LEU A 241 26.33 -4.49 -33.65
C LEU A 241 26.63 -3.78 -34.99
N ILE A 242 26.24 -2.51 -35.12
CA ILE A 242 26.55 -1.69 -36.29
C ILE A 242 28.07 -1.55 -36.46
N ALA A 243 28.81 -1.27 -35.38
CA ALA A 243 30.26 -1.16 -35.43
C ALA A 243 30.92 -2.48 -35.87
N GLN A 244 30.40 -3.63 -35.40
CA GLN A 244 30.87 -4.94 -35.85
C GLN A 244 30.64 -5.17 -37.35
N TYR A 245 29.44 -4.85 -37.86
CA TYR A 245 29.16 -4.98 -39.30
C TYR A 245 30.00 -4.03 -40.15
N GLN A 246 30.22 -2.79 -39.69
CA GLN A 246 31.10 -1.84 -40.37
C GLN A 246 32.53 -2.39 -40.51
N GLU A 247 33.06 -3.01 -39.47
CA GLU A 247 34.40 -3.60 -39.51
C GLU A 247 34.48 -4.84 -40.40
N GLN A 248 33.43 -5.67 -40.42
CA GLN A 248 33.33 -6.80 -41.35
C GLN A 248 33.32 -6.33 -42.81
N VAL A 249 32.57 -5.27 -43.13
CA VAL A 249 32.55 -4.69 -44.48
C VAL A 249 33.93 -4.17 -44.85
N ARG A 250 34.59 -3.39 -43.99
CA ARG A 250 35.96 -2.89 -44.23
C ARG A 250 36.93 -4.05 -44.49
N THR A 251 36.85 -5.13 -43.70
CA THR A 251 37.71 -6.31 -43.88
C THR A 251 37.48 -6.99 -45.22
N LEU A 252 36.22 -7.17 -45.62
CA LEU A 252 35.86 -7.75 -46.91
C LEU A 252 36.30 -6.87 -48.08
N GLU A 253 36.17 -5.55 -47.97
CA GLU A 253 36.65 -4.59 -48.97
C GLU A 253 38.17 -4.69 -49.17
N LEU A 254 38.93 -4.74 -48.07
CA LEU A 254 40.39 -4.92 -48.11
C LEU A 254 40.78 -6.26 -48.73
N ASN A 255 40.09 -7.35 -48.37
CA ASN A 255 40.32 -8.67 -48.95
C ASN A 255 40.02 -8.69 -50.46
N ASN A 256 38.91 -8.08 -50.88
CA ASN A 256 38.54 -8.01 -52.28
C ASN A 256 39.56 -7.20 -53.08
N TYR A 257 40.02 -6.07 -52.53
CA TYR A 257 41.08 -5.27 -53.13
C TYR A 257 42.39 -6.06 -53.28
N ALA A 258 42.83 -6.75 -52.24
CA ALA A 258 44.04 -7.57 -52.26
C ALA A 258 43.95 -8.69 -53.30
N LEU A 259 42.81 -9.39 -53.37
CA LEU A 259 42.56 -10.42 -54.37
C LEU A 259 42.56 -9.86 -55.79
N ASN A 260 41.94 -8.70 -56.02
CA ASN A 260 41.91 -8.04 -57.33
C ASN A 260 43.32 -7.62 -57.77
N LEU A 261 44.12 -7.08 -56.85
CA LEU A 261 45.52 -6.75 -57.10
C LEU A 261 46.36 -7.99 -57.47
N HIS A 262 46.19 -9.09 -56.74
CA HIS A 262 46.86 -10.36 -57.02
C HIS A 262 46.45 -10.93 -58.38
N LEU A 263 45.15 -10.87 -58.71
CA LEU A 263 44.61 -11.34 -59.98
C LEU A 263 45.19 -10.55 -61.16
N ARG A 264 45.26 -9.23 -61.05
CA ARG A 264 45.90 -8.38 -62.08
C ARG A 264 47.38 -8.71 -62.27
N LYS A 265 48.13 -8.87 -61.17
CA LYS A 265 49.54 -9.24 -61.23
C LYS A 265 49.78 -10.61 -61.88
N ALA A 266 48.90 -11.58 -61.62
CA ALA A 266 48.95 -12.88 -62.29
C ALA A 266 48.66 -12.78 -63.80
N GLN A 267 47.72 -11.90 -64.20
CA GLN A 267 47.41 -11.64 -65.62
C GLN A 267 48.56 -10.92 -66.36
N GLU A 268 49.22 -9.97 -65.71
CA GLU A 268 50.36 -9.23 -66.28
C GLU A 268 51.62 -10.13 -66.41
N GLY A 269 51.82 -11.06 -65.48
CA GLY A 269 52.90 -12.06 -65.55
C GLY A 269 52.64 -13.22 -66.52
N SER A 270 51.40 -13.40 -66.99
CA SER A 270 51.06 -14.38 -68.01
C SER A 270 51.28 -13.81 -69.42
N SER A 271 52.49 -13.95 -69.96
CA SER A 271 52.79 -13.68 -71.38
C SER A 271 52.27 -14.82 -72.29
N MET A 272 51.01 -15.22 -72.15
CA MET A 272 50.38 -16.15 -73.08
C MET A 272 49.16 -15.47 -73.71
N PRO A 273 49.31 -14.92 -74.93
CA PRO A 273 48.19 -14.42 -75.71
C PRO A 273 47.26 -15.59 -76.07
N GLY A 274 46.02 -15.55 -75.58
CA GLY A 274 44.87 -16.11 -76.29
C GLY A 274 44.94 -17.57 -76.77
N ARG A 275 45.46 -18.51 -75.98
CA ARG A 275 45.21 -19.95 -76.22
C ARG A 275 44.39 -20.54 -75.09
N PHE A 276 43.09 -20.28 -75.13
CA PHE A 276 42.13 -21.28 -74.67
C PHE A 276 42.21 -22.44 -75.67
N HIS A 277 42.40 -23.66 -75.18
CA HIS A 277 42.18 -24.85 -75.98
C HIS A 277 40.67 -24.97 -76.24
N PRO A 278 40.18 -24.87 -77.49
CA PRO A 278 38.91 -25.47 -77.82
C PRO A 278 39.12 -26.99 -77.72
N ASP A 279 38.09 -27.72 -77.29
CA ASP A 279 38.10 -29.18 -77.11
C ASP A 279 38.57 -29.68 -75.74
N VAL A 280 37.92 -29.19 -74.69
CA VAL A 280 37.61 -30.07 -73.55
C VAL A 280 36.09 -30.09 -73.41
N PHE A 281 35.51 -31.21 -73.86
CA PHE A 281 34.10 -31.58 -73.73
C PHE A 281 33.71 -31.84 -72.27
#